data_AF-A0A5E4N8X5-F1
#
_entry.id   AF-A0A5E4N8X5-F1
#
_cell.length_a   1.000
_cell.length_b   1.000
_cell.length_c   1.000
_cell.angle_alpha   90.00
_cell.angle_beta   90.00
_cell.angle_gamma   90.00
#
_symmetry.space_group_name_H-M   'P 1'
#
loop_
_entity.id
_entity.type
_entity.pdbx_description
1 polymer ?
#
loop_
_entity_poly.entity_id
_entity_poly.type
_entity_poly.pdbx_seq_one_letter_code
_entity_poly.pdbx_strand_id
1 'polypeptide(L)'
;MGIVYILLIPLGIERIIVPLIEYSVESVLYVTNTIAELKYLIIPIHTFPALSVVVITLGLLWLCLWEQNWRFLGIFFIILGICFGVAYKTPDILVSADNVAIKENDTLLYSLTKKNRNFVVKTWARQNGQDKVVNHAKYNNANKRLQCDGDGCVYQENGKSVLLADKKEDILKHCNNVDLILQLRRFDYSACDTRTIRYDELEVYGTHSIWLIRDDITVKKARSSRPWHKA
;
A
#
# COMPACT_ATOMS: atom_id res chain seq x y z
N MET A 1 -6.38 38.21 -19.34
CA MET A 1 -5.01 38.57 -18.94
C MET A 1 -4.05 38.71 -20.13
N GLY A 2 -3.95 37.74 -21.05
CA GLY A 2 -3.04 37.87 -22.22
C GLY A 2 -3.31 39.05 -23.17
N ILE A 3 -4.57 39.43 -23.38
CA ILE A 3 -4.94 40.58 -24.23
C ILE A 3 -4.48 41.92 -23.63
N VAL A 4 -4.54 42.04 -22.30
CA VAL A 4 -4.09 43.25 -21.58
C VAL A 4 -2.58 43.41 -21.73
N TYR A 5 -1.82 42.30 -21.64
CA TYR A 5 -0.37 42.29 -21.82
C TYR A 5 0.04 42.76 -23.23
N ILE A 6 -0.63 42.28 -24.28
CA ILE A 6 -0.38 42.70 -25.67
C ILE A 6 -0.64 44.19 -25.89
N LEU A 7 -1.64 44.76 -25.19
CA LEU A 7 -1.96 46.18 -25.27
C LEU A 7 -0.90 47.07 -24.55
N LEU A 8 -0.14 46.51 -23.61
CA LEU A 8 0.86 47.21 -22.80
C LEU A 8 2.26 47.23 -23.44
N ILE A 9 2.51 46.37 -24.43
CA ILE A 9 3.75 46.34 -25.23
C ILE A 9 4.06 47.69 -25.90
N PRO A 10 3.14 48.35 -26.62
CA PRO A 10 3.43 49.65 -27.25
C PRO A 10 3.65 50.79 -26.24
N LEU A 11 3.18 50.63 -24.99
CA LEU A 11 3.32 51.62 -23.92
C LEU A 11 4.67 51.51 -23.16
N GLY A 12 5.51 50.50 -23.45
CA GLY A 12 6.82 50.33 -22.81
C GLY A 12 6.79 49.96 -21.32
N ILE A 13 5.58 49.74 -20.76
CA ILE A 13 5.35 49.33 -19.36
C ILE A 13 5.73 47.86 -19.12
N GLU A 14 6.03 47.12 -20.20
CA GLU A 14 6.55 45.75 -20.17
C GLU A 14 7.75 45.59 -19.23
N ARG A 15 8.65 46.59 -19.19
CA ARG A 15 9.83 46.56 -18.29
C ARG A 15 9.49 46.49 -16.80
N ILE A 16 8.30 46.89 -16.38
CA ILE A 16 7.87 46.85 -14.98
C ILE A 16 7.02 45.60 -14.71
N ILE A 17 6.19 45.19 -15.67
CA ILE A 17 5.25 44.08 -15.51
C ILE A 17 5.96 42.72 -15.59
N VAL A 18 6.93 42.58 -16.50
CA VAL A 18 7.70 41.33 -16.67
C VAL A 18 8.42 40.91 -15.38
N PRO A 19 9.24 41.76 -14.73
CA PRO A 19 9.93 41.36 -13.50
C PRO A 19 8.97 41.08 -12.34
N LEU A 20 7.79 41.72 -12.30
CA LEU A 20 6.78 41.46 -11.28
C LEU A 20 6.19 40.05 -11.41
N ILE A 21 5.91 39.60 -12.64
CA ILE A 21 5.40 38.26 -12.91
C ILE A 21 6.50 37.22 -12.68
N GLU A 22 7.71 37.51 -13.13
CA GLU A 22 8.88 36.64 -12.94
C GLU A 22 9.17 36.42 -11.45
N TYR A 23 9.11 37.47 -10.64
CA TYR A 23 9.30 37.40 -9.19
C TYR A 23 8.26 36.50 -8.48
N SER A 24 7.00 36.52 -8.94
CA SER A 24 5.96 35.65 -8.38
C SER A 24 6.22 34.18 -8.69
N VAL A 25 6.66 33.87 -9.92
CA VAL A 25 6.98 32.49 -10.31
C VAL A 25 8.23 32.01 -9.58
N GLU A 26 9.25 32.84 -9.48
CA GLU A 26 10.48 32.53 -8.75
C GLU A 26 10.21 32.30 -7.25
N SER A 27 9.34 33.09 -6.63
CA SER A 27 8.92 32.87 -5.24
C SER A 27 8.24 31.52 -5.02
N VAL A 28 7.36 31.11 -5.93
CA VAL A 28 6.70 29.79 -5.86
C VAL A 28 7.73 28.68 -6.08
N LEU A 29 8.60 28.82 -7.07
CA LEU A 29 9.66 27.85 -7.34
C LEU A 29 10.62 27.71 -6.16
N TYR A 30 11.00 28.82 -5.53
CA TYR A 30 11.84 28.85 -4.33
C TYR A 30 11.21 28.07 -3.18
N VAL A 31 9.93 28.33 -2.88
CA VAL A 31 9.20 27.61 -1.82
C VAL A 31 9.08 26.12 -2.16
N THR A 32 8.73 25.78 -3.40
CA THR A 32 8.59 24.37 -3.80
C THR A 32 9.91 23.61 -3.75
N ASN A 33 11.03 24.20 -4.19
CA ASN A 33 12.35 23.57 -4.11
C ASN A 33 12.78 23.42 -2.65
N THR A 34 12.56 24.44 -1.82
CA THR A 34 12.83 24.36 -0.37
C THR A 34 12.05 23.21 0.27
N ILE A 35 10.75 23.08 -0.04
CA ILE A 35 9.91 21.98 0.49
C ILE A 35 10.32 20.63 -0.10
N ALA A 36 10.74 20.57 -1.36
CA ALA A 36 11.17 19.34 -2.02
C ALA A 36 12.50 18.80 -1.44
N GLU A 37 13.38 19.68 -0.97
CA GLU A 37 14.62 19.32 -0.28
C GLU A 37 14.39 18.80 1.15
N LEU A 38 13.22 19.07 1.75
CA LEU A 38 12.83 18.46 3.02
C LEU A 38 12.52 16.96 2.83
N LYS A 39 13.57 16.16 2.90
CA LYS A 39 13.54 14.68 2.87
C LYS A 39 12.66 14.06 3.97
N TYR A 40 12.28 14.83 4.99
CA TYR A 40 11.48 14.40 6.14
C TYR A 40 9.98 14.68 6.03
N LEU A 41 9.50 15.35 4.97
CA LEU A 41 8.07 15.72 4.90
C LEU A 41 7.15 14.52 4.65
N ILE A 42 7.69 13.47 4.03
CA ILE A 42 6.95 12.25 3.73
C ILE A 42 7.42 11.21 4.73
N ILE A 43 6.85 11.24 5.93
CA ILE A 43 6.92 10.08 6.82
C ILE A 43 5.97 9.06 6.20
N PRO A 44 6.48 7.94 5.68
CA PRO A 44 5.61 6.93 5.14
C PRO A 44 4.89 6.30 6.34
N ILE A 45 3.66 6.73 6.57
CA ILE A 45 2.81 6.22 7.64
C ILE A 45 1.96 5.09 7.05
N HIS A 46 1.67 4.08 7.88
CA HIS A 46 0.75 3.01 7.51
C HIS A 46 -0.58 3.54 7.00
N THR A 47 -1.19 2.80 6.07
CA THR A 47 -2.49 3.15 5.52
C THR A 47 -3.52 3.25 6.65
N PHE A 48 -4.07 4.45 6.84
CA PHE A 48 -5.11 4.67 7.84
C PHE A 48 -6.38 3.89 7.44
N PRO A 49 -7.00 3.15 8.38
CA PRO A 49 -8.28 2.52 8.10
C PRO A 49 -9.34 3.59 7.86
N ALA A 50 -10.30 3.31 6.97
CA ALA A 50 -11.39 4.26 6.66
C ALA A 50 -12.16 4.70 7.91
N LEU A 51 -12.30 3.80 8.89
CA LEU A 51 -12.97 4.06 10.16
C LEU A 51 -12.25 5.14 10.99
N SER A 52 -10.92 5.18 10.98
CA SER A 52 -10.15 6.25 11.62
C SER A 52 -10.45 7.60 11.00
N VAL A 53 -10.51 7.68 9.67
CA VAL A 53 -10.82 8.93 8.96
C VAL A 53 -12.21 9.44 9.34
N VAL A 54 -13.21 8.56 9.36
CA VAL A 54 -14.59 8.91 9.76
C VAL A 54 -14.66 9.39 11.21
N VAL A 55 -13.95 8.74 12.13
CA VAL A 55 -13.95 9.14 13.54
C VAL A 55 -13.25 10.49 13.73
N ILE A 56 -12.14 10.73 13.03
CA ILE A 56 -11.42 12.01 13.07
C ILE A 56 -12.28 13.14 12.49
N THR A 57 -12.92 12.91 11.33
CA THR A 57 -13.80 13.93 10.72
C THR A 57 -14.99 14.23 11.60
N LEU A 58 -15.61 13.22 12.22
CA LEU A 58 -16.71 13.42 13.16
C LEU A 58 -16.25 14.18 14.42
N GLY A 59 -15.05 13.90 14.93
CA GLY A 59 -14.43 14.66 16.01
C GLY A 59 -14.17 16.13 15.66
N LEU A 60 -13.63 16.40 14.47
CA LEU A 60 -13.45 17.77 13.96
C LEU A 60 -14.78 18.50 13.78
N LEU A 61 -15.78 17.81 13.24
CA LEU A 61 -17.11 18.38 13.03
C LEU A 61 -17.80 18.68 14.37
N TRP A 62 -17.63 17.81 15.36
CA TRP A 62 -18.09 18.03 16.74
C TRP A 62 -17.44 19.28 17.36
N LEU A 63 -16.14 19.49 17.12
CA LEU A 63 -15.42 20.67 17.61
C LEU A 63 -15.93 21.97 16.97
N CYS A 64 -16.26 21.95 15.69
CA CYS A 64 -16.73 23.14 14.97
C CYS A 64 -18.19 23.49 15.29
N LEU A 65 -19.02 22.50 15.64
CA LEU A 65 -20.47 22.67 15.75
C LEU A 65 -20.93 23.07 17.16
N TRP A 66 -20.08 22.88 18.19
CA TRP A 66 -20.43 23.13 19.59
C TRP A 66 -19.54 24.20 20.23
N GLU A 67 -20.16 25.22 20.82
CA GLU A 67 -19.48 26.36 21.46
C GLU A 67 -19.18 26.14 22.96
N GLN A 68 -19.93 25.25 23.62
CA GLN A 68 -19.85 25.00 25.07
C GLN A 68 -18.73 23.99 25.44
N ASN A 69 -18.42 23.82 26.74
CA ASN A 69 -17.41 22.88 27.27
C ASN A 69 -17.53 21.41 26.80
N TRP A 70 -18.67 21.00 26.23
CA TRP A 70 -18.82 19.67 25.63
C TRP A 70 -17.97 19.49 24.36
N ARG A 71 -17.37 20.57 23.86
CA ARG A 71 -16.36 20.56 22.80
C ARG A 71 -15.18 19.64 23.12
N PHE A 72 -14.79 19.45 24.38
CA PHE A 72 -13.66 18.56 24.74
C PHE A 72 -13.88 17.08 24.34
N LEU A 73 -15.14 16.64 24.16
CA LEU A 73 -15.43 15.31 23.62
C LEU A 73 -14.93 15.13 22.17
N GLY A 74 -14.88 16.21 21.38
CA GLY A 74 -14.34 16.18 20.03
C GLY A 74 -12.83 15.86 20.00
N ILE A 75 -12.07 16.35 20.97
CA ILE A 75 -10.64 16.01 21.13
C ILE A 75 -10.49 14.52 21.45
N PHE A 76 -11.35 13.98 22.32
CA PHE A 76 -11.35 12.56 22.64
C PHE A 76 -11.60 11.70 21.38
N PHE A 77 -12.55 12.07 20.53
CA PHE A 77 -12.78 11.37 19.25
C PHE A 77 -11.58 11.43 18.32
N ILE A 78 -10.90 12.58 18.22
CA ILE A 78 -9.69 12.71 17.38
C ILE A 78 -8.58 11.77 17.90
N ILE A 79 -8.32 11.76 19.21
CA ILE A 79 -7.33 10.88 19.83
C ILE A 79 -7.70 9.41 19.59
N LEU A 80 -8.98 9.06 19.72
CA LEU A 80 -9.46 7.71 19.49
C LEU A 80 -9.27 7.29 18.02
N GLY A 81 -9.56 8.18 17.07
CA GLY A 81 -9.34 7.93 15.64
C GLY A 81 -7.86 7.71 15.30
N ILE A 82 -6.96 8.48 15.92
CA ILE A 82 -5.50 8.30 15.81
C ILE A 82 -5.09 6.95 16.40
N CYS A 83 -5.59 6.60 17.59
CA CYS A 83 -5.31 5.32 18.25
C CYS A 83 -5.74 4.13 17.39
N PHE A 84 -6.91 4.20 16.74
CA PHE A 84 -7.35 3.18 15.77
C PHE A 84 -6.43 3.09 14.55
N GLY A 85 -5.87 4.22 14.11
CA GLY A 85 -4.94 4.24 12.98
C GLY A 85 -3.62 3.55 13.32
N VAL A 86 -3.07 3.83 14.50
CA VAL A 86 -1.82 3.22 14.98
C VAL A 86 -2.00 1.73 15.28
N ALA A 87 -3.17 1.31 15.78
CA ALA A 87 -3.47 -0.08 16.10
C ALA A 87 -3.79 -0.95 14.87
N TYR A 88 -3.90 -0.37 13.67
CA TYR A 88 -4.28 -1.11 12.47
C TYR A 88 -3.15 -2.02 11.97
N LYS A 89 -3.38 -3.34 11.96
CA LYS A 89 -2.42 -4.33 11.42
C LYS A 89 -2.45 -4.33 9.89
N THR A 90 -1.32 -3.97 9.28
CA THR A 90 -1.13 -4.09 7.82
C THR A 90 -1.17 -5.56 7.39
N PRO A 91 -1.61 -5.87 6.15
CA PRO A 91 -1.68 -7.25 5.65
C PRO A 91 -0.29 -7.90 5.62
N ASP A 92 -0.26 -9.19 5.90
CA ASP A 92 0.98 -9.97 6.02
C ASP A 92 1.48 -10.41 4.64
N ILE A 93 0.57 -10.74 3.70
CA ILE A 93 0.89 -11.06 2.30
C ILE A 93 0.01 -10.24 1.35
N LEU A 94 0.65 -9.68 0.32
CA LEU A 94 0.02 -8.96 -0.78
C LEU A 94 0.40 -9.65 -2.10
N VAL A 95 -0.59 -10.17 -2.81
CA VAL A 95 -0.38 -10.91 -4.06
C VAL A 95 -1.25 -10.34 -5.17
N SER A 96 -0.67 -10.22 -6.35
CA SER A 96 -1.31 -9.85 -7.61
C SER A 96 -0.79 -10.79 -8.68
N ALA A 97 -1.46 -10.86 -9.84
CA ALA A 97 -1.05 -11.73 -10.95
C ALA A 97 0.47 -11.71 -11.24
N ASP A 98 1.09 -10.53 -11.30
CA ASP A 98 2.53 -10.40 -11.59
C ASP A 98 3.41 -10.06 -10.38
N ASN A 99 2.81 -9.68 -9.26
CA ASN A 99 3.53 -9.05 -8.16
C ASN A 99 3.24 -9.70 -6.82
N VAL A 100 4.29 -10.01 -6.06
CA VAL A 100 4.16 -10.61 -4.73
C VAL A 100 5.00 -9.84 -3.74
N ALA A 101 4.36 -9.40 -2.66
CA ALA A 101 4.97 -8.74 -1.54
C ALA A 101 4.59 -9.43 -0.23
N ILE A 102 5.58 -9.56 0.66
CA ILE A 102 5.45 -10.29 1.91
C ILE A 102 6.03 -9.43 3.03
N LYS A 103 5.32 -9.38 4.14
CA LYS A 103 5.73 -8.67 5.34
C LYS A 103 6.59 -9.58 6.21
N GLU A 104 7.83 -9.17 6.47
CA GLU A 104 8.71 -9.90 7.40
C GLU A 104 8.52 -9.40 8.83
N ASN A 105 8.39 -8.09 8.97
CA ASN A 105 8.20 -7.43 10.24
C ASN A 105 7.29 -6.21 10.03
N ASP A 106 6.76 -5.62 11.09
CA ASP A 106 5.87 -4.46 11.02
C ASP A 106 6.44 -3.29 10.22
N THR A 107 7.77 -3.20 10.11
CA THR A 107 8.48 -2.14 9.38
C THR A 107 9.06 -2.56 8.03
N LEU A 108 9.05 -3.86 7.69
CA LEU A 108 9.77 -4.39 6.53
C LEU A 108 8.88 -5.26 5.63
N LEU A 109 8.68 -4.78 4.41
CA LEU A 109 8.02 -5.49 3.33
C LEU A 109 9.06 -5.86 2.25
N TYR A 110 9.04 -7.13 1.86
CA TYR A 110 9.89 -7.69 0.80
C TYR A 110 9.08 -7.98 -0.45
N SER A 111 9.69 -7.80 -1.61
CA SER A 111 9.12 -8.19 -2.90
C SER A 111 9.86 -9.42 -3.40
N LEU A 112 9.10 -10.45 -3.79
CA LEU A 112 9.61 -11.63 -4.47
C LEU A 112 9.67 -11.43 -5.99
N THR A 113 9.06 -10.35 -6.50
CA THR A 113 9.09 -10.04 -7.92
C THR A 113 10.47 -9.51 -8.32
N LYS A 114 11.10 -10.16 -9.30
CA LYS A 114 12.41 -9.74 -9.86
C LYS A 114 12.41 -8.28 -10.37
N LYS A 115 11.25 -7.78 -10.83
CA LYS A 115 11.07 -6.40 -11.31
C LYS A 115 10.55 -5.47 -10.21
N ASN A 116 11.44 -4.99 -9.33
CA ASN A 116 11.12 -4.01 -8.28
C ASN A 116 10.70 -2.60 -8.76
N ARG A 117 10.64 -2.35 -10.08
CA ARG A 117 10.21 -1.05 -10.66
C ARG A 117 8.70 -0.94 -10.88
N ASN A 118 7.93 -1.97 -10.56
CA ASN A 118 6.48 -1.93 -10.75
C ASN A 118 5.81 -0.95 -9.78
N PHE A 119 4.93 -0.10 -10.32
CA PHE A 119 4.16 0.89 -9.56
C PHE A 119 3.38 0.27 -8.40
N VAL A 120 2.86 -0.94 -8.61
CA VAL A 120 2.11 -1.73 -7.61
C VAL A 120 2.96 -2.00 -6.36
N VAL A 121 4.17 -2.54 -6.55
CA VAL A 121 5.10 -2.86 -5.46
C VAL A 121 5.52 -1.60 -4.70
N LYS A 122 5.75 -0.48 -5.41
CA LYS A 122 6.06 0.81 -4.78
C LYS A 122 4.88 1.34 -3.96
N THR A 123 3.66 1.14 -4.43
CA THR A 123 2.44 1.54 -3.72
C THR A 123 2.29 0.74 -2.42
N TRP A 124 2.52 -0.56 -2.46
CA TRP A 124 2.50 -1.41 -1.27
C TRP A 124 3.58 -1.05 -0.25
N ALA A 125 4.79 -0.71 -0.73
CA ALA A 125 5.85 -0.18 0.13
C ALA A 125 5.35 1.03 0.93
N ARG A 126 4.78 2.01 0.22
CA ARG A 126 4.28 3.26 0.82
C ARG A 126 3.15 2.99 1.80
N GLN A 127 2.24 2.07 1.46
CA GLN A 127 1.16 1.64 2.34
C GLN A 127 1.65 0.98 3.63
N ASN A 128 2.81 0.32 3.60
CA ASN A 128 3.50 -0.26 4.75
C ASN A 128 4.60 0.66 5.31
N GLY A 129 4.54 1.97 5.04
CA GLY A 129 5.46 2.91 5.65
C GLY A 129 6.90 2.83 5.13
N GLN A 130 7.09 2.50 3.85
CA GLN A 130 8.41 2.44 3.20
C GLN A 130 8.44 3.20 1.88
N ASP A 131 9.56 3.84 1.55
CA ASP A 131 9.75 4.47 0.24
C ASP A 131 10.07 3.47 -0.88
N LYS A 132 10.73 2.36 -0.53
CA LYS A 132 11.18 1.33 -1.47
C LYS A 132 11.07 -0.05 -0.83
N VAL A 133 10.63 -1.02 -1.63
CA VAL A 133 10.61 -2.43 -1.24
C VAL A 133 12.00 -3.02 -1.38
N VAL A 134 12.40 -3.82 -0.39
CA VAL A 134 13.68 -4.55 -0.43
C VAL A 134 13.47 -5.83 -1.25
N ASN A 135 14.38 -6.12 -2.18
CA ASN A 135 14.31 -7.36 -2.97
C ASN A 135 14.73 -8.55 -2.10
N HIS A 136 13.90 -9.60 -2.05
CA HIS A 136 14.19 -10.80 -1.27
C HIS A 136 15.49 -11.51 -1.74
N ALA A 137 15.81 -11.47 -3.04
CA ALA A 137 17.02 -12.10 -3.60
C ALA A 137 18.33 -11.60 -2.96
N LYS A 138 18.31 -10.44 -2.31
CA LYS A 138 19.47 -9.86 -1.63
C LYS A 138 19.54 -10.25 -0.14
N TYR A 139 18.58 -11.00 0.40
CA TYR A 139 18.44 -11.23 1.83
C TYR A 139 17.78 -12.59 2.16
N ASN A 140 18.40 -13.67 1.69
CA ASN A 140 18.07 -15.04 2.08
C ASN A 140 18.77 -15.35 3.42
N ASN A 141 18.02 -15.46 4.51
CA ASN A 141 18.57 -15.81 5.83
C ASN A 141 17.59 -16.75 6.53
N ALA A 142 18.10 -17.82 7.16
CA ALA A 142 17.33 -18.96 7.65
C ALA A 142 16.35 -18.64 8.80
N ASN A 143 16.53 -17.51 9.49
CA ASN A 143 15.68 -17.09 10.62
C ASN A 143 14.49 -16.20 10.22
N LYS A 144 14.05 -16.28 8.96
CA LYS A 144 12.96 -15.45 8.44
C LYS A 144 11.62 -16.19 8.38
N ARG A 145 10.54 -15.41 8.42
CA ARG A 145 9.16 -15.87 8.22
C ARG A 145 8.96 -16.48 6.83
N LEU A 146 9.73 -16.05 5.85
CA LEU A 146 9.73 -16.62 4.50
C LEU A 146 10.95 -17.50 4.27
N GLN A 147 10.70 -18.78 3.94
CA GLN A 147 11.71 -19.75 3.56
C GLN A 147 11.50 -20.14 2.10
N CYS A 148 12.45 -19.80 1.24
CA CYS A 148 12.40 -20.11 -0.18
C CYS A 148 13.42 -21.18 -0.52
N ASP A 149 12.92 -22.37 -0.86
CA ASP A 149 13.71 -23.45 -1.43
C ASP A 149 13.51 -23.51 -2.95
N GLY A 150 14.35 -24.29 -3.66
CA GLY A 150 14.23 -24.46 -5.12
C GLY A 150 12.89 -25.02 -5.59
N ASP A 151 12.07 -25.49 -4.64
CA ASP A 151 10.74 -26.10 -4.78
C ASP A 151 9.60 -25.20 -4.24
N GLY A 152 9.82 -23.88 -4.13
CA GLY A 152 8.80 -22.91 -3.74
C GLY A 152 9.15 -22.12 -2.47
N CYS A 153 8.33 -21.10 -2.16
CA CYS A 153 8.52 -20.28 -0.97
C CYS A 153 7.39 -20.54 0.04
N VAL A 154 7.72 -20.92 1.27
CA VAL A 154 6.77 -21.08 2.37
C VAL A 154 6.88 -19.90 3.31
N TYR A 155 5.78 -19.22 3.54
CA TYR A 155 5.65 -18.16 4.53
C TYR A 155 4.98 -18.70 5.80
N GLN A 156 5.60 -18.47 6.96
CA GLN A 156 5.07 -18.89 8.26
C GLN A 156 4.96 -17.70 9.20
N GLU A 157 3.77 -17.48 9.73
CA GLU A 157 3.51 -16.48 10.77
C GLU A 157 2.37 -16.95 11.68
N ASN A 158 2.46 -16.69 12.99
CA ASN A 158 1.41 -16.97 13.97
C ASN A 158 0.92 -18.44 13.98
N GLY A 159 1.78 -19.39 13.60
CA GLY A 159 1.44 -20.83 13.55
C GLY A 159 0.70 -21.26 12.28
N LYS A 160 0.55 -20.37 11.30
CA LYS A 160 -0.05 -20.63 9.98
C LYS A 160 1.00 -20.60 8.89
N SER A 161 0.80 -21.42 7.86
CA SER A 161 1.74 -21.58 6.76
C SER A 161 1.06 -21.36 5.40
N VAL A 162 1.70 -20.54 4.57
CA VAL A 162 1.22 -20.18 3.24
C VAL A 162 2.29 -20.51 2.21
N LEU A 163 1.98 -21.39 1.27
CA LEU A 163 2.87 -21.73 0.17
C LEU A 163 2.67 -20.76 -0.99
N LEU A 164 3.77 -20.24 -1.52
CA LEU A 164 3.83 -19.52 -2.79
C LEU A 164 4.46 -20.44 -3.83
N ALA A 165 3.60 -20.99 -4.70
CA ALA A 165 3.99 -21.96 -5.71
C ALA A 165 4.18 -21.28 -7.08
N ASP A 166 5.36 -21.48 -7.67
CA ASP A 166 5.68 -21.02 -9.02
C ASP A 166 5.58 -22.18 -10.03
N LYS A 167 5.71 -23.42 -9.55
CA LYS A 167 5.61 -24.64 -10.35
C LYS A 167 4.63 -25.65 -9.76
N LYS A 168 4.27 -26.65 -10.57
CA LYS A 168 3.38 -27.75 -10.16
C LYS A 168 4.00 -28.64 -9.09
N GLU A 169 5.31 -28.84 -9.12
CA GLU A 169 6.00 -29.73 -8.17
C GLU A 169 5.93 -29.17 -6.74
N ASP A 170 5.97 -27.84 -6.61
CA ASP A 170 5.88 -27.11 -5.35
C ASP A 170 4.56 -27.46 -4.61
N ILE A 171 3.44 -27.47 -5.35
CA ILE A 171 2.11 -27.78 -4.81
C ILE A 171 2.02 -29.24 -4.39
N LEU A 172 2.45 -30.17 -5.25
CA LEU A 172 2.32 -31.61 -5.00
C LEU A 172 3.12 -32.05 -3.77
N LYS A 173 4.27 -31.44 -3.51
CA LYS A 173 5.11 -31.74 -2.34
C LYS A 173 4.52 -31.22 -1.02
N HIS A 174 3.83 -30.08 -1.07
CA HIS A 174 3.38 -29.37 0.13
C HIS A 174 1.88 -29.46 0.39
N CYS A 175 1.12 -30.17 -0.46
CA CYS A 175 -0.34 -30.19 -0.44
C CYS A 175 -0.95 -30.43 0.96
N ASN A 176 -0.38 -31.33 1.76
CA ASN A 176 -0.91 -31.66 3.10
C ASN A 176 -0.24 -30.92 4.27
N ASN A 177 0.80 -30.13 4.00
CA ASN A 177 1.64 -29.52 5.04
C ASN A 177 1.41 -28.01 5.19
N VAL A 178 0.50 -27.42 4.41
CA VAL A 178 0.25 -25.98 4.42
C VAL A 178 -1.24 -25.66 4.55
N ASP A 179 -1.56 -24.52 5.14
CA ASP A 179 -2.95 -24.08 5.35
C ASP A 179 -3.54 -23.39 4.11
N LEU A 180 -2.70 -22.71 3.32
CA LEU A 180 -3.12 -21.99 2.12
C LEU A 180 -2.05 -22.09 1.02
N ILE A 181 -2.49 -22.32 -0.21
CA ILE A 181 -1.63 -22.32 -1.39
C ILE A 181 -1.95 -21.12 -2.27
N LEU A 182 -0.92 -20.39 -2.69
CA LEU A 182 -0.99 -19.29 -3.64
C LEU A 182 -0.33 -19.73 -4.95
N GLN A 183 -1.12 -19.82 -6.01
CA GLN A 183 -0.63 -20.14 -7.34
C GLN A 183 -0.20 -18.86 -8.07
N LEU A 184 1.10 -18.69 -8.28
CA LEU A 184 1.67 -17.47 -8.88
C LEU A 184 1.75 -17.50 -10.41
N ARG A 185 1.65 -18.68 -11.03
CA ARG A 185 1.62 -18.86 -12.49
C ARG A 185 0.51 -19.81 -12.90
N ARG A 186 0.04 -19.65 -14.12
CA ARG A 186 -0.93 -20.56 -14.71
C ARG A 186 -0.30 -21.91 -15.02
N PHE A 187 -0.73 -22.94 -14.30
CA PHE A 187 -0.40 -24.35 -14.55
C PHE A 187 -1.49 -25.24 -13.96
N ASP A 188 -1.64 -26.43 -14.53
CA ASP A 188 -2.58 -27.43 -14.04
C ASP A 188 -1.84 -28.47 -13.19
N TYR A 189 -2.50 -28.93 -12.13
CA TYR A 189 -1.99 -29.94 -11.19
C TYR A 189 -3.15 -30.83 -10.72
N SER A 190 -2.83 -32.01 -10.20
CA SER A 190 -3.84 -32.93 -9.65
C SER A 190 -4.54 -32.34 -8.44
N ALA A 191 -5.74 -32.82 -8.12
CA ALA A 191 -6.52 -32.32 -6.99
C ALA A 191 -5.68 -32.26 -5.69
N CYS A 192 -5.76 -31.12 -5.01
CA CYS A 192 -5.25 -30.89 -3.67
C CYS A 192 -6.41 -30.40 -2.81
N ASP A 193 -6.60 -31.00 -1.62
CA ASP A 193 -7.74 -30.69 -0.74
C ASP A 193 -7.58 -29.33 -0.03
N THR A 194 -6.34 -28.84 0.05
CA THR A 194 -5.99 -27.58 0.69
C THR A 194 -6.52 -26.38 -0.08
N ARG A 195 -7.01 -25.39 0.67
CA ARG A 195 -7.52 -24.13 0.13
C ARG A 195 -6.45 -23.47 -0.76
N THR A 196 -6.76 -23.30 -2.04
CA THR A 196 -5.83 -22.75 -3.03
C THR A 196 -6.41 -21.52 -3.72
N ILE A 197 -5.66 -20.43 -3.75
CA ILE A 197 -5.96 -19.25 -4.56
C ILE A 197 -5.27 -19.43 -5.91
N ARG A 198 -6.06 -19.63 -6.96
CA ARG A 198 -5.57 -19.87 -8.31
C ARG A 198 -5.12 -18.58 -8.98
N TYR A 199 -4.23 -18.72 -9.97
CA TYR A 199 -3.80 -17.61 -10.80
C TYR A 199 -4.98 -16.92 -11.51
N ASP A 200 -5.96 -17.69 -11.97
CA ASP A 200 -7.14 -17.17 -12.67
C ASP A 200 -7.97 -16.23 -11.76
N GLU A 201 -8.03 -16.52 -10.44
CA GLU A 201 -8.68 -15.62 -9.48
C GLU A 201 -7.91 -14.32 -9.27
N LEU A 202 -6.58 -14.37 -9.31
CA LEU A 202 -5.72 -13.19 -9.21
C LEU A 202 -5.87 -12.28 -10.45
N GLU A 203 -6.11 -12.86 -11.62
CA GLU A 203 -6.32 -12.12 -12.86
C GLU A 203 -7.69 -11.42 -12.86
N VAL A 204 -8.74 -12.10 -12.41
CA VAL A 204 -10.11 -11.56 -12.37
C VAL A 204 -10.29 -10.53 -11.24
N TYR A 205 -9.98 -10.93 -10.00
CA TYR A 205 -10.24 -10.14 -8.79
C TYR A 205 -9.08 -9.20 -8.43
N GLY A 206 -7.95 -9.28 -9.13
CA GLY A 206 -6.79 -8.43 -8.93
C GLY A 206 -6.04 -8.74 -7.63
N THR A 207 -5.54 -7.70 -6.96
CA THR A 207 -4.73 -7.85 -5.74
C THR A 207 -5.52 -8.50 -4.60
N HIS A 208 -4.95 -9.51 -3.97
CA HIS A 208 -5.43 -10.10 -2.74
C HIS A 208 -4.53 -9.68 -1.58
N SER A 209 -5.18 -9.33 -0.48
CA SER A 209 -4.56 -9.00 0.80
C SER A 209 -4.91 -10.10 1.79
N ILE A 210 -3.88 -10.65 2.43
CA ILE A 210 -4.00 -11.84 3.28
C ILE A 210 -3.46 -11.46 4.66
N TRP A 211 -4.26 -11.72 5.69
CA TRP A 211 -3.88 -11.57 7.09
C TRP A 211 -3.79 -12.96 7.72
N LEU A 212 -2.66 -13.25 8.35
CA LEU A 212 -2.44 -14.46 9.11
C LEU A 212 -2.72 -14.17 10.58
N ILE A 213 -3.94 -14.50 11.01
CA ILE A 213 -4.37 -14.42 12.40
C ILE A 213 -4.16 -15.82 13.00
N ARG A 214 -3.88 -15.91 14.31
CA ARG A 214 -3.50 -17.17 15.00
C ARG A 214 -4.41 -18.37 14.70
N ASP A 215 -5.69 -18.13 14.39
CA ASP A 215 -6.69 -19.18 14.19
C ASP A 215 -7.35 -19.15 12.80
N ASP A 216 -7.18 -18.08 12.02
CA ASP A 216 -7.85 -17.94 10.73
C ASP A 216 -7.01 -17.14 9.72
N ILE A 217 -7.22 -17.46 8.43
CA ILE A 217 -6.60 -16.78 7.30
C ILE A 217 -7.67 -15.96 6.61
N THR A 218 -7.66 -14.66 6.90
CA THR A 218 -8.58 -13.71 6.25
C THR A 218 -7.99 -13.27 4.92
N VAL A 219 -8.75 -13.45 3.84
CA VAL A 219 -8.37 -13.00 2.50
C VAL A 219 -9.37 -11.94 2.04
N LYS A 220 -8.90 -10.73 1.75
CA LYS A 220 -9.70 -9.69 1.09
C LYS A 220 -9.21 -9.46 -0.32
N LYS A 221 -10.17 -9.42 -1.25
CA LYS A 221 -9.97 -9.15 -2.68
C LYS A 221 -10.09 -7.65 -2.94
N ALA A 222 -9.19 -7.09 -3.74
CA ALA A 222 -9.21 -5.66 -4.07
C ALA A 222 -10.40 -5.30 -4.97
N ARG A 223 -10.71 -6.14 -5.97
CA ARG A 223 -11.98 -6.04 -6.69
C ARG A 223 -13.04 -6.84 -5.94
N SER A 224 -14.08 -6.14 -5.54
CA SER A 224 -15.32 -6.76 -5.05
C SER A 224 -16.27 -7.01 -6.22
N SER A 225 -17.42 -7.61 -5.95
CA SER A 225 -18.54 -7.81 -6.87
C SER A 225 -19.20 -6.47 -7.26
N ARG A 226 -18.44 -5.51 -7.79
CA ARG A 226 -18.99 -4.23 -8.26
C ARG A 226 -19.56 -4.42 -9.67
N PRO A 227 -20.69 -3.78 -10.02
CA PRO A 227 -21.40 -3.99 -11.29
C PRO A 227 -20.57 -3.77 -12.57
N TRP A 228 -19.49 -2.97 -12.49
CA TRP A 228 -18.61 -2.65 -13.61
C TRP A 228 -17.36 -3.54 -13.70
N HIS A 229 -17.15 -4.45 -12.75
CA HIS A 229 -16.16 -5.50 -12.92
C HIS A 229 -16.79 -6.59 -13.78
N LYS A 230 -16.26 -6.81 -15.00
CA LYS A 230 -16.71 -7.90 -15.87
C LYS A 230 -16.52 -9.21 -15.12
N ALA A 231 -17.58 -10.02 -15.12
CA ALA A 231 -17.58 -11.40 -14.61
C ALA A 231 -16.63 -12.28 -15.45
#